data_AF-A0A4R6F9U2-F1
#
_entry.id   AF-A0A4R6F9U2-F1
#
_cell.length_a   1.000
_cell.length_b   1.000
_cell.length_c   1.000
_cell.angle_alpha   90.00
_cell.angle_beta   90.00
_cell.angle_gamma   90.00
#
_symmetry.space_group_name_H-M   'P 1'
#
loop_
_entity.id
_entity.type
_entity.pdbx_description
1 polymer ?
#
loop_
_entity_poly.entity_id
_entity_poly.type
_entity_poly.pdbx_seq_one_letter_code
_entity_poly.pdbx_strand_id
1 'polypeptide(L)'
;MSAPTFDRQTARPLTADEVRAELAKVDFSNAGDVRRASRWFASRLNGDAGDLLHEAVRKALTSRACRSDVSVEQVLAGIMRSMASTALRSRERRGNQEISLPVEEVIDRLAIGNFVVRTAEEIAEIERVRSVCADALEQLARENPRHAALIEGIGFDLRGRDLATFLGVSTSELATMRKALKRHAARLWPDVQSELDR
;
A
#
# COMPACT_ATOMS: atom_id res chain seq x y z
N MET A 1 -11.19 -27.35 2.13
CA MET A 1 -11.56 -26.46 1.02
C MET A 1 -10.36 -26.34 0.11
N SER A 2 -10.39 -26.98 -1.05
CA SER A 2 -9.30 -26.92 -2.03
C SER A 2 -9.17 -25.50 -2.57
N ALA A 3 -7.94 -24.97 -2.60
CA ALA A 3 -7.66 -23.69 -3.24
C ALA A 3 -8.11 -23.76 -4.72
N PRO A 4 -8.74 -22.71 -5.27
CA PRO A 4 -9.08 -22.69 -6.68
C PRO A 4 -7.78 -22.79 -7.49
N THR A 5 -7.60 -23.93 -8.15
CA THR A 5 -6.53 -24.16 -9.11
C THR A 5 -6.85 -23.31 -10.33
N PHE A 6 -6.33 -22.09 -10.37
CA PHE A 6 -6.37 -21.28 -11.58
C PHE A 6 -5.52 -21.99 -12.63
N ASP A 7 -6.20 -22.54 -13.64
CA ASP A 7 -5.56 -23.19 -14.77
C ASP A 7 -4.67 -22.17 -15.50
N ARG A 8 -3.37 -22.20 -15.19
CA ARG A 8 -2.39 -21.17 -15.59
C ARG A 8 -2.01 -21.24 -17.07
N GLN A 9 -2.59 -22.16 -17.84
CA GLN A 9 -1.90 -22.71 -19.01
C GLN A 9 -2.29 -22.19 -20.41
N THR A 10 -3.13 -21.16 -20.57
CA THR A 10 -3.52 -20.73 -21.95
C THR A 10 -3.61 -19.24 -22.24
N ALA A 11 -3.42 -18.33 -21.27
CA ALA A 11 -3.63 -16.91 -21.58
C ALA A 11 -2.48 -16.33 -22.42
N ARG A 12 -2.83 -15.86 -23.63
CA ARG A 12 -1.89 -15.24 -24.56
C ARG A 12 -1.42 -13.88 -24.01
N PRO A 13 -0.14 -13.51 -24.18
CA PRO A 13 0.27 -12.12 -23.99
C PRO A 13 -0.44 -11.20 -25.00
N LEU A 14 -0.96 -10.07 -24.52
CA LEU A 14 -1.48 -9.00 -25.34
C LEU A 14 -0.33 -8.27 -26.06
N THR A 15 -0.58 -7.87 -27.30
CA THR A 15 0.28 -6.98 -28.08
C THR A 15 0.20 -5.55 -27.53
N ALA A 16 1.16 -4.69 -27.90
CA ALA A 16 1.14 -3.29 -27.46
C ALA A 16 -0.13 -2.54 -27.89
N ASP A 17 -0.67 -2.83 -29.08
CA ASP A 17 -1.90 -2.21 -29.57
C ASP A 17 -3.14 -2.69 -28.81
N GLU A 18 -3.20 -3.99 -28.48
CA GLU A 18 -4.26 -4.54 -27.62
C GLU A 18 -4.18 -3.92 -26.22
N VAL A 19 -2.99 -3.76 -25.65
CA VAL A 19 -2.82 -3.07 -24.36
C VAL A 19 -3.26 -1.61 -24.44
N ARG A 20 -2.96 -0.88 -25.53
CA ARG A 20 -3.46 0.49 -25.74
C ARG A 20 -4.99 0.53 -25.82
N ALA A 21 -5.60 -0.42 -26.54
CA ALA A 21 -7.05 -0.51 -26.66
C ALA A 21 -7.73 -0.79 -25.32
N GLU A 22 -7.15 -1.66 -24.49
CA GLU A 22 -7.64 -1.91 -23.13
C GLU A 22 -7.40 -0.71 -22.21
N LEU A 23 -6.24 -0.05 -22.28
CA LEU A 23 -5.95 1.18 -21.52
C LEU A 23 -6.95 2.29 -21.82
N ALA A 24 -7.43 2.41 -23.06
CA ALA A 24 -8.45 3.39 -23.44
C ALA A 24 -9.80 3.17 -22.75
N LYS A 25 -10.06 1.96 -22.24
CA LYS A 25 -11.29 1.60 -21.49
C LYS A 25 -11.15 1.84 -19.98
N VAL A 26 -9.93 2.01 -19.49
CA VAL A 26 -9.65 2.17 -18.06
C VAL A 26 -10.16 3.52 -17.57
N ASP A 27 -10.90 3.50 -16.45
CA ASP A 27 -11.29 4.73 -15.77
C ASP A 27 -10.11 5.31 -14.96
N PHE A 28 -9.48 6.35 -15.51
CA PHE A 28 -8.42 7.13 -14.84
C PHE A 28 -8.96 8.32 -14.04
N SER A 29 -10.28 8.45 -13.88
CA SER A 29 -10.88 9.49 -13.05
C SER A 29 -10.38 9.41 -11.61
N ASN A 30 -10.59 10.49 -10.85
CA ASN A 30 -10.21 10.51 -9.44
C ASN A 30 -10.92 9.46 -8.58
N ALA A 31 -12.06 8.95 -9.03
CA ALA A 31 -12.80 7.90 -8.36
C ALA A 31 -12.40 6.49 -8.81
N GLY A 32 -11.70 6.33 -9.94
CA GLY A 32 -11.33 5.03 -10.49
C GLY A 32 -10.37 4.21 -9.62
N ASP A 33 -10.49 2.89 -9.68
CA ASP A 33 -9.68 1.94 -8.90
C ASP A 33 -8.18 2.13 -9.10
N VAL A 34 -7.76 2.35 -10.34
CA VAL A 34 -6.35 2.56 -10.68
C VAL A 34 -5.81 3.83 -10.03
N ARG A 35 -6.59 4.91 -10.03
CA ARG A 35 -6.19 6.17 -9.41
C ARG A 35 -6.11 6.03 -7.89
N ARG A 36 -7.07 5.35 -7.27
CA ARG A 36 -7.02 5.02 -5.82
C ARG A 36 -5.77 4.23 -5.46
N ALA A 37 -5.48 3.16 -6.21
CA ALA A 37 -4.27 2.36 -6.01
C ALA A 37 -2.99 3.21 -6.16
N SER A 38 -2.93 4.09 -7.17
CA SER A 38 -1.76 4.97 -7.38
C SER A 38 -1.52 5.89 -6.18
N ARG A 39 -2.56 6.52 -5.63
CA ARG A 39 -2.43 7.39 -4.44
C ARG A 39 -1.96 6.60 -3.23
N TRP A 40 -2.51 5.39 -3.04
CA TRP A 40 -2.12 4.53 -1.93
C TRP A 40 -0.64 4.15 -1.97
N PHE A 41 -0.15 3.72 -3.13
CA PHE A 41 1.26 3.38 -3.27
C PHE A 41 2.17 4.61 -3.20
N ALA A 42 1.76 5.72 -3.82
CA ALA A 42 2.53 6.95 -3.83
C ALA A 42 2.66 7.56 -2.43
N SER A 43 1.63 7.48 -1.58
CA SER A 43 1.69 7.97 -0.20
C SER A 43 2.73 7.20 0.63
N ARG A 44 2.89 5.88 0.41
CA ARG A 44 3.95 5.07 1.06
C ARG A 44 5.35 5.41 0.56
N LEU A 45 5.46 6.01 -0.61
CA LEU A 45 6.72 6.43 -1.22
C LEU A 45 7.02 7.91 -1.03
N ASN A 46 6.16 8.70 -0.39
CA ASN A 46 6.25 10.18 -0.41
C ASN A 46 6.45 10.72 -1.85
N GLY A 47 5.75 10.14 -2.82
CA GLY A 47 5.84 10.51 -4.25
C GLY A 47 4.51 11.01 -4.80
N ASP A 48 4.52 11.47 -6.06
CA ASP A 48 3.30 11.83 -6.77
C ASP A 48 2.58 10.59 -7.35
N ALA A 49 1.26 10.57 -7.21
CA ALA A 49 0.43 9.47 -7.69
C ALA A 49 0.34 9.42 -9.22
N GLY A 50 0.33 10.58 -9.87
CA GLY A 50 0.35 10.71 -11.33
C GLY A 50 1.65 10.16 -11.92
N ASP A 51 2.79 10.51 -11.34
CA ASP A 51 4.10 10.00 -11.78
C ASP A 51 4.19 8.47 -11.66
N LEU A 52 3.74 7.92 -10.53
CA LEU A 52 3.75 6.47 -10.32
C LEU A 52 2.85 5.76 -11.33
N LEU A 53 1.67 6.32 -11.61
CA LEU A 53 0.72 5.77 -12.58
C LEU A 53 1.27 5.87 -14.01
N HIS A 54 1.85 7.01 -14.39
CA HIS A 54 2.45 7.19 -15.71
C HIS A 54 3.54 6.14 -15.95
N GLU A 55 4.45 5.97 -14.99
CA GLU A 55 5.52 4.98 -15.09
C GLU A 55 4.96 3.54 -15.14
N ALA A 56 3.86 3.25 -14.44
CA ALA A 56 3.20 1.95 -14.53
C ALA A 56 2.60 1.69 -15.93
N VAL A 57 1.93 2.68 -16.52
CA VAL A 57 1.41 2.62 -17.90
C VAL A 57 2.55 2.44 -18.90
N ARG A 58 3.64 3.21 -18.75
CA ARG A 58 4.84 3.08 -19.59
C ARG A 58 5.40 1.66 -19.53
N LYS A 59 5.54 1.09 -18.32
CA LYS A 59 6.03 -0.28 -18.14
C LYS A 59 5.10 -1.35 -18.72
N ALA A 60 3.79 -1.15 -18.63
CA ALA A 60 2.80 -2.04 -19.25
C ALA A 60 2.92 -2.04 -20.78
N LEU A 61 3.27 -0.90 -21.38
CA LEU A 61 3.46 -0.79 -22.84
C LEU A 61 4.81 -1.33 -23.32
N THR A 62 5.86 -1.30 -22.50
CA THR A 62 7.24 -1.60 -22.97
C THR A 62 7.84 -2.91 -22.47
N SER A 63 7.46 -3.38 -21.27
CA SER A 63 8.29 -4.36 -20.53
C SER A 63 7.52 -5.53 -19.93
N ARG A 64 6.21 -5.41 -19.73
CA ARG A 64 5.39 -6.49 -19.20
C ARG A 64 4.30 -6.84 -20.20
N ALA A 65 4.30 -8.09 -20.63
CA ALA A 65 3.18 -8.63 -21.36
C ALA A 65 1.96 -8.72 -20.44
N CYS A 66 0.96 -7.87 -20.67
CA CYS A 66 -0.36 -8.05 -20.07
C CYS A 66 -0.92 -9.38 -20.58
N ARG A 67 -1.34 -10.28 -19.69
CA ARG A 67 -2.00 -11.51 -20.11
C ARG A 67 -3.47 -11.21 -20.41
N SER A 68 -4.04 -11.85 -21.43
CA SER A 68 -5.44 -11.63 -21.84
C SER A 68 -6.48 -12.03 -20.79
N ASP A 69 -6.10 -12.82 -19.78
CA ASP A 69 -6.96 -13.27 -18.67
C ASP A 69 -6.97 -12.31 -17.46
N VAL A 70 -6.16 -11.25 -17.48
CA VAL A 70 -6.03 -10.29 -16.37
C VAL A 70 -6.41 -8.90 -16.86
N SER A 71 -7.24 -8.20 -16.08
CA SER A 71 -7.65 -6.84 -16.44
C SER A 71 -6.44 -5.89 -16.41
N VAL A 72 -6.42 -4.89 -17.28
CA VAL A 72 -5.31 -3.92 -17.34
C VAL A 72 -5.17 -3.15 -16.03
N GLU A 73 -6.27 -2.86 -15.34
CA GLU A 73 -6.27 -2.25 -14.00
C GLU A 73 -5.52 -3.10 -12.99
N GLN A 74 -5.77 -4.42 -12.97
CA GLN A 74 -5.07 -5.35 -12.10
C GLN A 74 -3.57 -5.44 -12.44
N VAL A 75 -3.23 -5.41 -13.73
CA VAL A 75 -1.83 -5.38 -14.17
C VAL A 75 -1.15 -4.09 -13.69
N LEU A 76 -1.77 -2.92 -13.89
CA LEU A 76 -1.24 -1.62 -13.46
C LEU A 76 -1.06 -1.59 -11.93
N ALA A 77 -2.05 -2.05 -11.16
CA ALA A 77 -1.95 -2.15 -9.70
C ALA A 77 -0.79 -3.06 -9.28
N GLY A 78 -0.60 -4.19 -9.96
CA GLY A 78 0.53 -5.10 -9.74
C GLY A 78 1.89 -4.47 -10.06
N ILE A 79 1.98 -3.67 -11.12
CA ILE A 79 3.20 -2.92 -11.47
C ILE A 79 3.50 -1.86 -10.41
N MET A 80 2.52 -1.06 -10.01
CA MET A 80 2.68 -0.04 -8.96
C MET A 80 3.11 -0.67 -7.64
N ARG A 81 2.49 -1.80 -7.24
CA ARG A 81 2.91 -2.59 -6.06
C ARG A 81 4.37 -3.03 -6.14
N SER A 82 4.76 -3.56 -7.29
CA SER A 82 6.13 -4.02 -7.53
C SER A 82 7.14 -2.87 -7.44
N MET A 83 6.81 -1.70 -8.00
CA MET A 83 7.64 -0.50 -7.91
C MET A 83 7.76 0.00 -6.48
N ALA A 84 6.64 0.10 -5.77
CA ALA A 84 6.63 0.54 -4.37
C ALA A 84 7.44 -0.40 -3.47
N SER A 85 7.28 -1.72 -3.63
CA SER A 85 8.07 -2.70 -2.89
C SER A 85 9.58 -2.58 -3.17
N THR A 86 9.97 -2.37 -4.44
CA THR A 86 11.39 -2.15 -4.78
C THR A 86 11.94 -0.85 -4.20
N ALA A 87 11.17 0.23 -4.28
CA ALA A 87 11.56 1.52 -3.72
C ALA A 87 11.68 1.48 -2.18
N LEU A 88 10.75 0.82 -1.49
CA LEU A 88 10.81 0.60 -0.04
C LEU A 88 12.05 -0.21 0.35
N ARG A 89 12.31 -1.36 -0.30
CA ARG A 89 13.53 -2.16 -0.06
C ARG A 89 14.82 -1.41 -0.41
N SER A 90 14.78 -0.50 -1.38
CA SER A 90 15.92 0.37 -1.68
C SER A 90 16.11 1.45 -0.61
N ARG A 91 15.03 1.99 -0.04
CA ARG A 91 15.07 2.94 1.07
C ARG A 91 15.57 2.29 2.34
N GLU A 92 15.08 1.12 2.70
CA GLU A 92 15.53 0.35 3.85
C GLU A 92 17.05 0.10 3.78
N ARG A 93 17.55 -0.34 2.62
CA ARG A 93 18.99 -0.49 2.39
C ARG A 93 19.78 0.83 2.49
N ARG A 94 19.16 1.96 2.12
CA ARG A 94 19.77 3.30 2.20
C ARG A 94 19.58 3.97 3.56
N GLY A 95 18.59 3.61 4.36
CA GLY A 95 18.44 4.06 5.75
C GLY A 95 19.64 3.63 6.60
N ASN A 96 20.32 2.54 6.19
CA ASN A 96 21.60 2.12 6.73
C ASN A 96 22.82 2.82 6.09
N GLN A 97 22.63 3.76 5.17
CA GLN A 97 23.68 4.63 4.63
C GLN A 97 23.46 6.06 5.14
N GLU A 98 24.21 6.45 6.16
CA GLU A 98 24.28 7.84 6.62
C GLU A 98 24.58 8.78 5.45
N ILE A 99 23.67 9.71 5.17
CA ILE A 99 23.95 10.83 4.26
C ILE A 99 24.69 11.88 5.08
N SER A 100 26.01 11.92 4.95
CA SER A 100 26.83 13.03 5.47
C SER A 100 26.61 14.25 4.57
N LEU A 101 25.79 15.19 5.02
CA LEU A 101 25.74 16.53 4.44
C LEU A 101 26.77 17.42 5.15
N PRO A 102 27.41 18.36 4.42
CA PRO A 102 28.19 19.44 5.04
C PRO A 102 27.28 20.24 5.99
N VAL A 103 27.79 20.54 7.18
CA VAL A 103 27.03 21.20 8.27
C VAL A 103 26.45 22.54 7.82
N GLU A 104 27.13 23.23 6.90
CA GLU A 104 26.75 24.54 6.38
C GLU A 104 25.41 24.51 5.60
N GLU A 105 25.17 23.48 4.78
CA GLU A 105 23.92 23.35 4.01
C GLU A 105 22.70 23.03 4.89
N VAL A 106 22.93 22.38 6.03
CA VAL A 106 21.86 22.03 6.99
C VAL A 106 21.38 23.29 7.71
N ILE A 107 22.30 24.19 8.08
CA ILE A 107 22.00 25.44 8.79
C ILE A 107 21.18 26.39 7.89
N ASP A 108 21.58 26.57 6.63
CA ASP A 108 20.88 27.46 5.70
C ASP A 108 19.44 27.00 5.41
N ARG A 109 19.19 25.68 5.37
CA ARG A 109 17.84 25.13 5.14
C ARG A 109 16.96 25.18 6.39
N LEU A 110 17.54 25.05 7.57
CA LEU A 110 16.83 25.22 8.85
C LEU A 110 16.39 26.68 9.07
N ALA A 111 17.19 27.66 8.63
CA ALA A 111 16.90 29.09 8.79
C ALA A 111 15.62 29.56 8.05
N ILE A 112 15.16 28.81 7.03
CA ILE A 112 13.96 29.13 6.24
C ILE A 112 12.65 28.71 6.97
N GLY A 113 12.76 28.09 8.16
CA GLY A 113 11.63 27.92 9.09
C GLY A 113 10.57 26.86 8.72
N ASN A 114 10.71 26.20 7.57
CA ASN A 114 9.75 25.20 7.09
C ASN A 114 10.24 23.75 7.20
N PHE A 115 11.41 23.51 7.79
CA PHE A 115 11.96 22.17 8.00
C PHE A 115 12.05 21.84 9.49
N VAL A 116 11.15 20.98 9.97
CA VAL A 116 11.36 20.27 11.23
C VAL A 116 12.25 19.08 10.92
N VAL A 117 13.55 19.23 11.15
CA VAL A 117 14.49 18.09 11.13
C VAL A 117 14.22 17.31 12.41
N ARG A 118 13.62 16.13 12.25
CA ARG A 118 13.47 15.20 13.37
C ARG A 118 14.85 14.74 13.82
N THR A 119 15.07 14.66 15.12
CA THR A 119 16.30 14.10 15.66
C THR A 119 16.40 12.61 15.29
N ALA A 120 17.61 12.06 15.30
CA ALA A 120 17.80 10.62 15.08
C ALA A 120 17.00 9.80 16.10
N GLU A 121 16.91 10.28 17.34
CA GLU A 121 16.12 9.67 18.41
C GLU A 121 14.61 9.71 18.10
N GLU A 122 14.07 10.84 17.61
CA GLU A 122 12.67 10.93 17.20
C GLU A 122 12.35 10.01 16.02
N ILE A 123 13.26 9.88 15.06
CA ILE A 123 13.09 8.95 13.94
C ILE A 123 13.10 7.50 14.44
N ALA A 124 14.07 7.15 15.30
CA ALA A 124 14.16 5.82 15.90
C ALA A 124 12.89 5.49 16.70
N GLU A 125 12.36 6.44 17.47
CA GLU A 125 11.14 6.26 18.25
C GLU A 125 9.91 6.07 17.35
N ILE A 126 9.78 6.85 16.28
CA ILE A 126 8.69 6.68 15.31
C ILE A 126 8.73 5.30 14.66
N GLU A 127 9.91 4.83 14.27
CA GLU A 127 10.06 3.51 13.66
C GLU A 127 9.81 2.38 14.67
N ARG A 128 10.22 2.55 15.94
CA ARG A 128 9.89 1.62 17.02
C ARG A 128 8.39 1.49 17.21
N VAL A 129 7.68 2.62 17.39
CA VAL A 129 6.21 2.65 17.52
C VAL A 129 5.53 2.02 16.31
N ARG A 130 6.02 2.31 15.10
CA ARG A 130 5.50 1.71 13.85
C ARG A 130 5.67 0.20 13.84
N SER A 131 6.82 -0.31 14.25
CA SER A 131 7.08 -1.76 14.30
C SER A 131 6.10 -2.46 15.24
N VAL A 132 5.98 -1.96 16.47
CA VAL A 132 5.07 -2.53 17.48
C VAL A 132 3.61 -2.54 16.97
N CYS A 133 3.17 -1.44 16.35
CA CYS A 133 1.84 -1.35 15.75
C CYS A 133 1.66 -2.30 14.55
N ALA A 134 2.70 -2.51 13.73
CA ALA A 134 2.66 -3.43 12.61
C ALA A 134 2.53 -4.88 13.10
N ASP A 135 3.26 -5.26 14.14
CA ASP A 135 3.19 -6.59 14.75
C ASP A 135 1.79 -6.86 15.33
N ALA A 136 1.21 -5.88 16.01
CA ALA A 136 -0.16 -5.97 16.52
C ALA A 136 -1.21 -6.16 15.40
N LEU A 137 -1.05 -5.45 14.28
CA LEU A 137 -1.92 -5.62 13.11
C LEU A 137 -1.75 -6.99 12.48
N GLU A 138 -0.51 -7.51 12.41
CA GLU A 138 -0.24 -8.85 11.90
C GLU A 138 -0.86 -9.92 12.80
N GLN A 139 -0.74 -9.78 14.12
CA GLN A 139 -1.39 -10.69 15.07
C GLN A 139 -2.91 -10.70 14.88
N LEU A 140 -3.56 -9.52 14.80
CA LEU A 140 -4.99 -9.40 14.54
C LEU A 140 -5.42 -10.09 13.23
N ALA A 141 -4.59 -9.98 12.19
CA ALA A 141 -4.83 -10.61 10.90
C ALA A 141 -4.66 -12.13 10.96
N ARG A 142 -3.64 -12.63 11.67
CA ARG A 142 -3.33 -14.06 11.81
C ARG A 142 -4.42 -14.82 12.56
N GLU A 143 -4.97 -14.23 13.61
CA GLU A 143 -5.99 -14.87 14.44
C GLU A 143 -7.37 -14.94 13.77
N ASN A 144 -7.66 -14.07 12.80
CA ASN A 144 -8.95 -14.07 12.11
C ASN A 144 -8.84 -13.60 10.64
N PRO A 145 -9.06 -14.50 9.66
CA PRO A 145 -9.03 -14.15 8.24
C PRO A 145 -9.98 -13.01 7.83
N ARG A 146 -11.13 -12.86 8.52
CA ARG A 146 -12.06 -11.75 8.28
C ARG A 146 -11.50 -10.41 8.76
N HIS A 147 -10.70 -10.40 9.83
CA HIS A 147 -9.99 -9.21 10.26
C HIS A 147 -8.86 -8.86 9.30
N ALA A 148 -8.12 -9.86 8.79
CA ALA A 148 -7.08 -9.64 7.80
C ALA A 148 -7.63 -8.90 6.55
N ALA A 149 -8.71 -9.42 5.96
CA ALA A 149 -9.35 -8.79 4.82
C ALA A 149 -9.88 -7.38 5.14
N LEU A 150 -10.44 -7.16 6.33
CA LEU A 150 -10.91 -5.85 6.76
C LEU A 150 -9.77 -4.85 6.94
N ILE A 151 -8.66 -5.26 7.57
CA ILE A 151 -7.45 -4.44 7.74
C ILE A 151 -6.86 -4.09 6.38
N GLU A 152 -6.80 -5.05 5.46
CA GLU A 152 -6.33 -4.84 4.09
C GLU A 152 -7.22 -3.83 3.35
N GLY A 153 -8.54 -3.99 3.39
CA GLY A 153 -9.47 -3.05 2.77
C GLY A 153 -9.38 -1.64 3.36
N ILE A 154 -9.19 -1.52 4.67
CA ILE A 154 -8.91 -0.23 5.35
C ILE A 154 -7.56 0.34 4.87
N GLY A 155 -6.57 -0.53 4.69
CA GLY A 155 -5.26 -0.21 4.13
C GLY A 155 -5.39 0.41 2.75
N PHE A 156 -6.27 -0.12 1.88
CA PHE A 156 -6.60 0.46 0.57
C PHE A 156 -7.46 1.74 0.62
N ASP A 157 -7.66 2.31 1.81
CA ASP A 157 -8.53 3.47 2.07
C ASP A 157 -10.00 3.27 1.65
N LEU A 158 -10.45 2.01 1.58
CA LEU A 158 -11.85 1.72 1.32
C LEU A 158 -12.68 2.04 2.56
N ARG A 159 -13.86 2.64 2.34
CA ARG A 159 -14.80 3.07 3.38
C ARG A 159 -16.24 2.71 2.98
N GLY A 160 -17.14 2.68 3.96
CA GLY A 160 -18.58 2.55 3.73
C GLY A 160 -18.95 1.39 2.82
N ARG A 161 -19.64 1.70 1.71
CA ARG A 161 -20.14 0.73 0.73
C ARG A 161 -19.01 0.04 -0.03
N ASP A 162 -17.96 0.76 -0.43
CA ASP A 162 -16.85 0.20 -1.21
C ASP A 162 -16.10 -0.87 -0.42
N LEU A 163 -15.94 -0.65 0.88
CA LEU A 163 -15.33 -1.64 1.78
C LEU A 163 -16.24 -2.86 1.96
N ALA A 164 -17.56 -2.68 2.03
CA ALA A 164 -18.51 -3.79 2.13
C ALA A 164 -18.50 -4.63 0.85
N THR A 165 -18.49 -3.98 -0.32
CA THR A 165 -18.36 -4.62 -1.63
C THR A 165 -17.04 -5.38 -1.76
N PHE A 166 -15.91 -4.78 -1.37
CA PHE A 166 -14.60 -5.42 -1.38
C PHE A 166 -14.57 -6.71 -0.53
N LEU A 167 -15.26 -6.70 0.61
CA LEU A 167 -15.34 -7.84 1.51
C LEU A 167 -16.42 -8.86 1.13
N GLY A 168 -17.27 -8.55 0.14
CA GLY A 168 -18.41 -9.40 -0.23
C GLY A 168 -19.47 -9.53 0.88
N VAL A 169 -19.64 -8.50 1.70
CA VAL A 169 -20.59 -8.49 2.83
C VAL A 169 -21.59 -7.34 2.75
N SER A 170 -22.69 -7.45 3.47
CA SER A 170 -23.63 -6.35 3.67
C SER A 170 -23.05 -5.23 4.55
N THR A 171 -23.61 -4.02 4.48
CA THR A 171 -23.17 -2.89 5.31
C THR A 171 -23.41 -3.12 6.81
N SER A 172 -24.44 -3.89 7.19
CA SER A 172 -24.71 -4.28 8.57
C SER A 172 -23.68 -5.31 9.09
N GLU A 173 -23.29 -6.26 8.26
CA GLU A 173 -22.19 -7.19 8.56
C GLU A 173 -20.85 -6.46 8.69
N LEU A 174 -20.55 -5.51 7.80
CA LEU A 174 -19.36 -4.67 7.91
C LEU A 174 -19.32 -3.91 9.25
N ALA A 175 -20.44 -3.32 9.67
CA ALA A 175 -20.53 -2.64 10.97
C ALA A 175 -20.24 -3.61 12.13
N THR A 176 -20.73 -4.85 12.03
CA THR A 176 -20.48 -5.91 13.00
C THR A 176 -19.00 -6.32 13.02
N MET A 177 -18.39 -6.53 11.86
CA MET A 177 -16.96 -6.83 11.72
C MET A 177 -16.08 -5.72 12.30
N ARG A 178 -16.40 -4.45 12.05
CA ARG A 178 -15.67 -3.31 12.63
C ARG A 178 -15.73 -3.30 14.15
N LYS A 179 -16.90 -3.56 14.74
CA LYS A 179 -17.05 -3.69 16.20
C LYS A 179 -16.26 -4.88 16.76
N ALA A 180 -16.24 -6.01 16.04
CA ALA A 180 -15.47 -7.19 16.43
C ALA A 180 -13.95 -6.89 16.40
N LEU A 181 -13.44 -6.31 15.31
CA LEU A 181 -12.04 -5.90 15.17
C LEU A 181 -11.65 -4.91 16.27
N LYS A 182 -12.47 -3.87 16.51
CA LYS A 182 -12.22 -2.88 17.57
C LYS A 182 -12.10 -3.53 18.95
N ARG A 183 -13.03 -4.43 19.29
CA ARG A 183 -12.98 -5.17 20.57
C ARG A 183 -11.77 -6.09 20.65
N HIS A 184 -11.34 -6.66 19.53
CA HIS A 184 -10.15 -7.47 19.49
C HIS A 184 -8.88 -6.65 19.73
N ALA A 185 -8.72 -5.55 18.99
CA ALA A 185 -7.61 -4.63 19.17
C ALA A 185 -7.54 -4.10 20.61
N ALA A 186 -8.69 -3.77 21.21
CA ALA A 186 -8.75 -3.33 22.61
C ALA A 186 -8.25 -4.37 23.62
N ARG A 187 -8.34 -5.67 23.31
CA ARG A 187 -7.81 -6.74 24.18
C ARG A 187 -6.30 -6.91 24.04
N LEU A 188 -5.75 -6.66 22.85
CA LEU A 188 -4.30 -6.68 22.59
C LEU A 188 -3.60 -5.39 23.02
N TRP A 189 -4.35 -4.29 23.15
CA TRP A 189 -3.79 -2.98 23.45
C TRP A 189 -2.94 -2.91 24.73
N PRO A 190 -3.27 -3.59 25.84
CA PRO A 190 -2.41 -3.60 27.01
C PRO A 190 -1.00 -4.15 26.73
N ASP A 191 -0.89 -5.19 25.91
CA ASP A 191 0.40 -5.80 25.55
C ASP A 191 1.19 -4.84 24.65
N VAL A 192 0.51 -4.26 23.65
CA VAL A 192 1.07 -3.22 22.77
C VAL A 192 1.57 -2.02 23.59
N GLN A 193 0.77 -1.53 24.54
CA GLN A 193 1.15 -0.42 25.40
C GLN A 193 2.37 -0.77 26.25
N SER A 194 2.43 -2.00 26.80
CA SER A 194 3.60 -2.44 27.57
C SER A 194 4.87 -2.52 26.72
N GLU A 195 4.77 -2.82 25.43
CA GLU A 195 5.92 -2.79 24.51
C GLU A 195 6.30 -1.36 24.15
N LEU A 196 5.32 -0.47 23.98
CA LEU A 196 5.57 0.95 23.73
C LEU A 196 6.22 1.65 24.93
N ASP A 197 5.94 1.23 26.16
CA ASP A 197 6.51 1.84 27.38
C ASP A 197 7.94 1.34 27.71
N ARG A 198 8.47 0.35 26.98
CA ARG A 198 9.86 -0.14 27.08
C ARG A 198 10.82 0.63 26.19
#